data_AF-A0A841C564-F1
#
_entry.id   AF-A0A841C564-F1
#
_cell.length_a   1.000
_cell.length_b   1.000
_cell.length_c   1.000
_cell.angle_alpha   90.00
_cell.angle_beta   90.00
_cell.angle_gamma   90.00
#
_symmetry.space_group_name_H-M   'P 1'
#
loop_
_entity.id
_entity.type
_entity.pdbx_description
1 polymer ?
#
loop_
_entity_poly.entity_id
_entity_poly.type
_entity_poly.pdbx_seq_one_letter_code
_entity_poly.pdbx_strand_id
1 'polypeptide(L)'
;MKNELTKTEYKALKNFLYPHIDLPKVNYSPELIAANNKIDLSEAIEIVESLLQLGLIVKDEFRKNSNHYRITPKGSLYLKDQKEVLKEKIVWSIIIPTAVAIITSLIFNYIK
;
A
#
# COMPACT_ATOMS: atom_id res chain seq x y z
N MET A 1 17.60 -8.23 -7.62
CA MET A 1 16.18 -8.48 -7.28
C MET A 1 15.63 -7.21 -6.65
N LYS A 2 14.51 -6.70 -7.16
CA LYS A 2 13.85 -5.51 -6.61
C LYS A 2 13.13 -5.93 -5.32
N ASN A 3 13.44 -5.29 -4.19
CA ASN A 3 12.87 -5.67 -2.89
C ASN A 3 11.78 -4.69 -2.41
N GLU A 4 11.66 -3.52 -3.03
CA GLU A 4 10.72 -2.48 -2.61
C GLU A 4 9.92 -1.94 -3.79
N LEU A 5 8.63 -1.67 -3.53
CA LEU A 5 7.74 -1.03 -4.50
C LEU A 5 8.00 0.47 -4.55
N THR A 6 8.00 1.02 -5.77
CA THR A 6 7.88 2.47 -5.96
C THR A 6 6.52 2.97 -5.45
N LYS A 7 6.41 4.28 -5.25
CA LYS A 7 5.15 4.91 -4.80
C LYS A 7 3.99 4.62 -5.74
N THR A 8 4.24 4.58 -7.05
CA THR A 8 3.21 4.29 -8.07
C THR A 8 2.78 2.83 -8.02
N GLU A 9 3.73 1.89 -7.94
CA GLU A 9 3.42 0.46 -7.82
C GLU A 9 2.67 0.14 -6.52
N TYR A 10 3.06 0.77 -5.40
CA TYR A 10 2.34 0.64 -4.14
C TYR A 10 0.89 1.14 -4.25
N LYS A 11 0.69 2.29 -4.90
CA LYS A 11 -0.65 2.84 -5.13
C LYS A 11 -1.48 1.93 -6.05
N ALA A 12 -0.87 1.39 -7.09
CA ALA A 12 -1.51 0.42 -7.97
C ALA A 12 -1.90 -0.86 -7.23
N LEU A 13 -1.01 -1.42 -6.39
CA LEU A 13 -1.29 -2.59 -5.55
C LEU A 13 -2.44 -2.32 -4.59
N LYS A 14 -2.50 -1.12 -3.97
CA LYS A 14 -3.60 -0.72 -3.09
C LYS A 14 -4.95 -0.70 -3.81
N ASN A 15 -4.99 -0.41 -5.12
CA ASN A 15 -6.24 -0.38 -5.88
C ASN A 15 -6.87 -1.76 -6.07
N PHE A 16 -6.12 -2.85 -5.86
CA PHE A 16 -6.65 -4.22 -5.82
C PHE A 16 -7.49 -4.50 -4.57
N LEU A 17 -7.56 -3.59 -3.60
CA LEU A 17 -8.46 -3.70 -2.45
C LEU A 17 -9.65 -2.75 -2.58
N TYR A 18 -10.80 -3.13 -2.04
CA TYR A 18 -11.94 -2.23 -1.88
C TYR A 18 -11.57 -1.08 -0.95
N PRO A 19 -11.97 0.16 -1.28
CA PRO A 19 -11.76 1.27 -0.37
C PRO A 19 -12.42 0.94 0.97
N HIS A 20 -11.68 1.13 2.06
CA HIS A 20 -12.15 1.03 3.45
C HIS A 20 -12.41 -0.37 4.03
N ILE A 21 -12.48 -1.44 3.22
CA ILE A 21 -12.85 -2.78 3.72
C ILE A 21 -11.71 -3.80 3.60
N ASP A 22 -10.54 -3.41 3.06
CA ASP A 22 -9.36 -4.28 2.86
C ASP A 22 -9.68 -5.65 2.20
N LEU A 23 -10.83 -5.73 1.52
CA LEU A 23 -11.28 -6.92 0.79
C LEU A 23 -10.67 -6.90 -0.61
N PRO A 24 -10.20 -8.04 -1.13
CA PRO A 24 -9.66 -8.13 -2.47
C PRO A 24 -10.77 -7.86 -3.50
N LYS A 25 -10.47 -6.98 -4.46
CA LYS A 25 -11.25 -6.84 -5.69
C LYS A 25 -10.95 -8.01 -6.61
N VAL A 26 -11.99 -8.46 -7.30
CA VAL A 26 -11.89 -9.46 -8.37
C VAL A 26 -11.84 -8.71 -9.71
N ASN A 27 -11.23 -9.31 -10.73
CA ASN A 27 -11.18 -8.78 -12.09
C ASN A 27 -10.53 -7.40 -12.24
N TYR A 28 -9.33 -7.18 -11.69
CA TYR A 28 -8.62 -5.91 -11.85
C TYR A 28 -7.63 -5.98 -13.00
N SER A 29 -7.72 -5.07 -13.98
CA SER A 29 -6.97 -5.11 -15.24
C SER A 29 -5.96 -3.95 -15.38
N PRO A 30 -4.97 -4.03 -16.28
CA PRO A 30 -4.05 -2.93 -16.56
C PRO A 30 -4.76 -1.62 -16.95
N GLU A 31 -5.86 -1.72 -17.69
CA GLU A 31 -6.67 -0.56 -18.08
C GLU A 31 -7.31 0.12 -16.87
N LEU A 32 -7.79 -0.66 -15.90
CA LEU A 32 -8.33 -0.14 -14.64
C LEU A 32 -7.23 0.43 -13.73
N ILE A 33 -6.00 -0.09 -13.81
CA ILE A 33 -4.83 0.47 -13.13
C ILE A 33 -4.47 1.82 -13.74
N ALA A 34 -4.39 1.90 -15.07
CA ALA A 34 -4.10 3.12 -15.81
C ALA A 34 -5.12 4.22 -15.47
N ALA A 35 -6.41 3.91 -15.57
CA ALA A 35 -7.49 4.85 -15.26
C ALA A 35 -7.46 5.35 -13.80
N ASN A 36 -7.30 4.44 -12.83
CA ASN A 36 -7.33 4.82 -11.41
C ASN A 36 -6.07 5.57 -10.97
N ASN A 37 -4.94 5.37 -11.64
CA ASN A 37 -3.70 6.06 -11.31
C ASN A 37 -3.41 7.27 -12.19
N LYS A 38 -4.19 7.50 -13.25
CA LYS A 38 -3.97 8.54 -14.27
C LYS A 38 -2.58 8.42 -14.92
N ILE A 39 -2.25 7.20 -15.33
CA ILE A 39 -0.99 6.85 -16.00
C ILE A 39 -1.28 6.21 -17.36
N ASP A 40 -0.26 6.12 -18.20
CA ASP A 40 -0.38 5.46 -19.51
C ASP A 40 -0.55 3.95 -19.37
N LEU A 41 -1.16 3.34 -20.39
CA LEU A 41 -1.39 1.89 -20.41
C LEU A 41 -0.08 1.10 -20.43
N SER A 42 0.95 1.59 -21.12
CA SER A 42 2.29 0.98 -21.12
C SER A 42 2.89 0.93 -19.71
N GLU A 43 2.83 2.04 -18.98
CA GLU A 43 3.30 2.11 -17.60
C GLU A 43 2.49 1.18 -16.68
N ALA A 44 1.17 1.11 -16.88
CA ALA A 44 0.33 0.18 -16.13
C ALA A 44 0.70 -1.29 -16.37
N ILE A 45 1.06 -1.65 -17.61
CA ILE A 45 1.54 -3.01 -17.95
C ILE A 45 2.86 -3.30 -17.24
N GLU A 46 3.83 -2.38 -17.26
CA GLU A 46 5.11 -2.54 -16.56
C GLU A 46 4.92 -2.73 -15.05
N ILE A 47 4.00 -1.96 -14.45
CA ILE A 47 3.64 -2.09 -13.04
C ILE A 47 3.05 -3.48 -12.77
N VAL A 48 2.16 -3.98 -13.63
CA VAL A 48 1.57 -5.31 -13.48
C VAL A 48 2.64 -6.40 -13.57
N GLU A 49 3.55 -6.31 -14.54
CA GLU A 49 4.67 -7.25 -14.67
C GLU A 49 5.57 -7.26 -13.45
N SER A 50 5.91 -6.08 -12.92
CA SER A 50 6.68 -5.92 -11.69
C SER A 50 5.96 -6.56 -10.48
N LEU A 51 4.66 -6.29 -10.30
CA LEU A 51 3.87 -6.86 -9.21
C LEU A 51 3.72 -8.39 -9.32
N LEU A 52 3.66 -8.94 -10.54
CA LEU A 52 3.67 -10.38 -10.80
C LEU A 52 5.01 -11.01 -10.45
N GLN A 53 6.13 -10.41 -10.86
CA GLN A 53 7.48 -10.89 -10.53
C GLN A 53 7.72 -10.95 -9.03
N LEU A 54 7.16 -10.00 -8.28
CA LEU A 54 7.23 -9.97 -6.82
C LEU A 54 6.25 -10.94 -6.14
N GLY A 55 5.36 -11.57 -6.90
CA GLY A 55 4.32 -12.48 -6.42
C GLY A 55 3.28 -11.79 -5.54
N LEU A 56 3.06 -10.49 -5.74
CA LEU A 56 2.08 -9.72 -4.96
C LEU A 56 0.68 -9.83 -5.59
N ILE A 57 0.62 -10.04 -6.91
CA ILE A 57 -0.60 -10.33 -7.65
C ILE A 57 -0.45 -11.62 -8.46
N VAL A 58 -1.56 -12.20 -8.88
CA VAL A 58 -1.62 -13.37 -9.78
C VAL A 58 -2.71 -13.18 -10.82
N LYS A 59 -2.60 -13.88 -11.96
CA LYS A 59 -3.67 -13.92 -12.95
C LYS A 59 -4.93 -14.56 -12.35
N ASP A 60 -6.07 -14.02 -12.74
CA ASP A 60 -7.36 -14.55 -12.34
C ASP A 60 -7.72 -15.78 -13.20
N GLU A 61 -7.86 -16.95 -12.57
CA GLU A 61 -8.10 -18.22 -13.26
C GLU A 61 -9.55 -18.37 -13.72
N PHE A 62 -10.47 -17.56 -13.18
CA PHE A 62 -11.90 -17.67 -13.49
C PHE A 62 -12.25 -17.25 -14.92
N ARG A 63 -11.34 -16.57 -15.63
CA ARG A 63 -11.53 -16.18 -17.03
C ARG A 63 -10.29 -16.52 -17.85
N LYS A 64 -10.30 -17.71 -18.47
CA LYS A 64 -9.32 -18.10 -19.51
C LYS A 64 -9.26 -16.98 -20.56
N ASN A 65 -8.05 -16.47 -20.82
CA ASN A 65 -7.75 -15.40 -21.78
C ASN A 65 -8.15 -13.97 -21.37
N SER A 66 -8.31 -13.69 -20.07
CA SER A 66 -8.56 -12.32 -19.63
C SER A 66 -7.31 -11.67 -19.01
N ASN A 67 -7.12 -10.37 -19.25
CA ASN A 67 -6.06 -9.55 -18.65
C ASN A 67 -6.43 -9.12 -17.22
N HIS A 68 -7.04 -10.02 -16.46
CA HIS A 68 -7.47 -9.73 -15.10
C HIS A 68 -6.55 -10.39 -14.09
N TYR A 69 -6.33 -9.65 -13.01
CA TYR A 69 -5.43 -10.00 -11.93
C TYR A 69 -6.14 -9.84 -10.59
N ARG A 70 -5.66 -10.61 -9.61
CA ARG A 70 -6.10 -10.55 -8.22
C ARG A 70 -4.88 -10.41 -7.31
N ILE A 71 -5.07 -9.75 -6.17
CA ILE A 71 -4.05 -9.68 -5.13
C ILE A 71 -3.87 -11.04 -4.46
N THR A 72 -2.63 -11.38 -4.13
CA THR A 72 -2.29 -12.58 -3.36
C THR A 72 -2.33 -12.29 -1.86
N PRO A 73 -2.38 -13.32 -1.00
CA PRO A 73 -2.19 -13.14 0.44
C PRO A 73 -0.89 -12.39 0.78
N LYS A 74 0.19 -12.66 0.04
CA LYS A 74 1.48 -11.95 0.19
C LYS A 74 1.35 -10.46 -0.12
N GLY A 75 0.65 -10.11 -1.21
CA GLY A 75 0.35 -8.72 -1.57
C GLY A 75 -0.45 -7.99 -0.50
N SER A 76 -1.47 -8.64 0.06
CA SER A 76 -2.28 -8.09 1.14
C SER A 76 -1.47 -7.85 2.42
N LEU A 77 -0.62 -8.81 2.79
CA LEU A 77 0.29 -8.66 3.95
C LEU A 77 1.27 -7.51 3.75
N TYR A 78 1.87 -7.41 2.56
CA TYR A 78 2.78 -6.30 2.24
C TYR A 78 2.14 -4.93 2.45
N LEU A 79 0.87 -4.76 2.02
CA LEU A 79 0.13 -3.51 2.23
C LEU A 79 -0.15 -3.23 3.72
N LYS A 80 -0.38 -4.27 4.52
CA LYS A 80 -0.62 -4.16 5.96
C LYS A 80 0.67 -3.74 6.68
N ASP A 81 1.78 -4.39 6.40
CA ASP A 81 3.08 -4.13 7.04
C ASP A 81 3.53 -2.68 6.79
N GLN A 82 3.38 -2.20 5.55
CA GLN A 82 3.69 -0.80 5.20
C GLN A 82 2.84 0.22 5.98
N LYS A 83 1.57 -0.11 6.25
CA LYS A 83 0.68 0.75 7.05
C LYS A 83 1.09 0.77 8.52
N GLU A 84 1.55 -0.34 9.06
CA GLU A 84 2.02 -0.46 10.44
C GLU A 84 3.34 0.31 10.63
N VAL A 85 4.30 0.12 9.73
CA VAL A 85 5.58 0.87 9.74
C VAL A 85 5.34 2.38 9.70
N LEU A 86 4.42 2.85 8.87
CA LEU A 86 4.10 4.27 8.79
C LEU A 86 3.48 4.81 10.09
N LYS A 87 2.57 4.05 10.70
CA LYS A 87 1.95 4.42 11.99
C LYS A 87 2.99 4.49 13.10
N GLU A 88 3.82 3.45 13.21
CA GLU A 88 4.87 3.37 14.22
C GLU A 88 5.86 4.54 14.09
N LYS A 89 6.27 4.85 12.85
CA LYS A 89 7.15 6.00 12.58
C LYS A 89 6.54 7.31 13.07
N ILE A 90 5.24 7.54 12.84
CA ILE A 90 4.54 8.76 13.30
C ILE A 90 4.46 8.83 14.83
N VAL A 91 4.15 7.70 15.48
CA VAL A 91 4.06 7.63 16.95
C VAL A 91 5.40 8.01 17.58
N TRP A 92 6.49 7.40 17.13
CA TRP A 92 7.81 7.64 17.69
C TRP A 92 8.42 9.00 17.33
N SER A 93 8.15 9.52 16.13
CA SER A 93 8.75 10.79 15.68
C SER A 93 7.97 12.04 16.08
N ILE A 94 6.66 11.95 16.29
CA ILE A 94 5.80 13.13 16.53
C ILE A 94 5.08 13.04 17.86
N ILE A 95 4.36 11.94 18.11
CA ILE A 95 3.46 11.84 19.26
C ILE A 95 4.25 11.79 20.57
N ILE A 96 5.27 10.94 20.64
CA ILE A 96 6.07 10.77 21.87
C ILE A 96 6.83 12.04 22.25
N PRO A 97 7.61 12.68 21.34
CA PRO A 97 8.29 13.93 21.68
C PRO A 97 7.34 15.05 22.13
N THR A 98 6.16 15.16 21.51
CA THR A 98 5.16 16.17 21.88
C THR A 98 4.58 15.90 23.27
N ALA A 99 4.24 14.64 23.57
CA ALA A 99 3.73 14.26 24.89
C ALA A 99 4.78 14.51 25.99
N VAL A 100 6.04 14.15 25.74
CA VAL A 100 7.16 14.40 26.67
C VAL A 100 7.31 15.90 26.93
N ALA A 101 7.27 16.74 25.89
CA ALA A 101 7.37 18.19 26.03
C ALA A 101 6.21 18.80 26.86
N ILE A 102 4.99 18.30 26.71
CA ILE A 102 3.84 18.74 27.51
C ILE A 102 4.02 18.36 28.98
N ILE A 103 4.42 17.12 29.26
CA ILE A 103 4.61 16.62 30.62
C ILE A 103 5.74 17.40 31.32
N THR A 104 6.88 17.59 30.66
CA THR A 104 7.99 18.35 31.24
C THR A 104 7.61 19.80 31.48
N SER A 105 6.85 20.43 30.59
CA SER A 105 6.33 21.79 30.78
C SER A 105 5.40 21.90 31.99
N LEU A 106 4.46 20.97 32.15
CA LEU A 106 3.54 20.94 33.31
C LEU A 106 4.29 20.73 34.63
N ILE A 107 5.22 19.78 34.67
CA ILE A 107 6.05 19.52 35.86
C ILE A 107 6.89 20.77 36.20
N PHE A 108 7.50 21.40 35.20
CA PHE A 108 8.34 22.57 35.42
C PHE A 108 7.55 23.80 35.89
N ASN A 109 6.30 23.95 35.45
CA ASN A 109 5.40 25.01 35.94
C ASN A 109 4.83 24.73 37.33
N TYR A 110 4.73 23.47 37.75
CA TYR A 110 4.17 23.09 39.06
C TYR A 110 5.20 23.13 40.19
N ILE A 111 6.49 22.92 39.86
CA ILE A 111 7.60 22.98 40.81
C ILE A 111 8.08 24.42 41.07
N LYS A 112 7.68 25.36 40.22
CA LYS A 112 8.03 26.79 40.31
C LYS A 112 6.94 27.59 41.01
#